data_AF-Q9ZWF6-F1
#
_entry.id   AF-Q9ZWF6-F1
#
_cell.length_a   1.000
_cell.length_b   1.000
_cell.length_c   1.000
_cell.angle_alpha   90.00
_cell.angle_beta   90.00
_cell.angle_gamma   90.00
#
_symmetry.space_group_name_H-M   'P 1'
#
loop_
_entity.id
_entity.type
_entity.pdbx_description
1 polymer ?
#
loop_
_entity_poly.entity_id
_entity_poly.type
_entity_poly.pdbx_seq_one_letter_code
_entity_poly.pdbx_strand_id
1 'polypeptide(L)'
;TASGQLLDLITTHEGEKDLNKYNIGVHRRIVQYKTSYYSFYLPVACALLLSGEDLTKYGAVEDILVKMGIYFQVQDDYLDCYGDPKFIGKIGTDIEDYKCSWLVVQALERADESQKSVLFENYGKKDPACVAKVKSLYRELNLEAVFLDYENESYKKLIADIEAQPSIAVQNVLKSFLHKIYKRQK
;
A
#
# COMPACT_ATOMS: atom_id res chain seq x y z
N THR A 1 -2.81 -14.58 2.23
CA THR A 1 -4.11 -13.90 2.10
C THR A 1 -4.96 -13.98 3.36
N ALA A 2 -5.45 -15.16 3.78
CA ALA A 2 -6.36 -15.27 4.94
C ALA A 2 -5.79 -14.65 6.23
N SER A 3 -4.53 -14.92 6.58
CA SER A 3 -3.88 -14.29 7.73
C SER A 3 -3.73 -12.78 7.59
N GLY A 4 -3.50 -12.27 6.38
CA GLY A 4 -3.46 -10.82 6.12
C GLY A 4 -4.84 -10.17 6.28
N GLN A 5 -5.90 -10.86 5.85
CA GLN A 5 -7.28 -10.42 6.09
C GLN A 5 -7.63 -10.45 7.58
N LEU A 6 -7.19 -11.47 8.32
CA LEU A 6 -7.35 -11.51 9.77
C LEU A 6 -6.67 -10.31 10.43
N LEU A 7 -5.40 -10.03 10.08
CA LEU A 7 -4.66 -8.88 10.60
C LEU A 7 -5.38 -7.56 10.32
N ASP A 8 -5.95 -7.40 9.13
CA ASP A 8 -6.75 -6.23 8.76
C ASP A 8 -7.96 -6.10 9.69
N LEU A 9 -8.78 -7.15 9.80
CA LEU A 9 -10.02 -7.14 10.60
C LEU A 9 -9.77 -6.89 12.09
N ILE A 10 -8.79 -7.55 12.70
CA ILE A 10 -8.50 -7.35 14.14
C ILE A 10 -7.92 -5.96 14.41
N THR A 11 -7.25 -5.36 13.43
CA THR A 11 -6.68 -4.01 13.54
C THR A 11 -7.77 -2.95 13.40
N THR A 12 -8.77 -3.17 12.54
CA THR A 12 -9.79 -2.15 12.19
C THR A 12 -11.10 -2.30 12.96
N HIS A 13 -11.49 -3.51 13.37
CA HIS A 13 -12.85 -3.80 13.88
C HIS A 13 -12.91 -4.44 15.26
N GLU A 14 -11.83 -5.06 15.75
CA GLU A 14 -11.85 -5.68 17.09
C GLU A 14 -11.46 -4.71 18.21
N GLY A 15 -12.34 -4.63 19.21
CA GLY A 15 -12.16 -3.80 20.39
C GLY A 15 -12.45 -2.31 20.15
N GLU A 16 -11.91 -1.46 21.01
CA GLU A 16 -12.10 -0.02 20.91
C GLU A 16 -11.33 0.53 19.68
N LYS A 17 -11.99 1.43 18.94
CA LYS A 17 -11.41 2.15 17.80
C LYS A 17 -10.30 3.07 18.33
N ASP A 18 -9.07 2.64 18.15
CA ASP A 18 -7.88 3.35 18.63
C ASP A 18 -6.84 3.48 17.50
N LEU A 19 -6.63 4.72 17.04
CA LEU A 19 -5.65 5.03 15.99
C LEU A 19 -4.21 4.81 16.46
N ASN A 20 -3.93 4.73 17.77
CA ASN A 20 -2.59 4.45 18.27
C ASN A 20 -2.10 3.05 17.87
N LYS A 21 -3.02 2.14 17.52
CA LYS A 21 -2.68 0.82 16.96
C LYS A 21 -2.08 0.94 15.56
N TYR A 22 -2.29 2.05 14.85
CA TYR A 22 -1.91 2.20 13.45
C TYR A 22 -0.49 2.75 13.35
N ASN A 23 0.33 2.04 12.59
CA ASN A 23 1.69 2.46 12.27
C ASN A 23 2.14 1.77 10.99
N ILE A 24 3.25 2.27 10.42
CA ILE A 24 3.79 1.75 9.16
C ILE A 24 4.14 0.25 9.20
N GLY A 25 4.53 -0.27 10.37
CA GLY A 25 4.83 -1.70 10.55
C GLY A 25 3.58 -2.59 10.52
N VAL A 26 2.46 -2.11 11.05
CA VAL A 26 1.15 -2.78 10.97
C VAL A 26 0.62 -2.74 9.54
N HIS A 27 0.59 -1.55 8.92
CA HIS A 27 0.21 -1.38 7.52
C HIS A 27 0.99 -2.33 6.61
N ARG A 28 2.33 -2.30 6.68
CA ARG A 28 3.19 -3.14 5.84
C ARG A 28 2.89 -4.63 6.00
N ARG A 29 2.63 -5.12 7.21
CA ARG A 29 2.28 -6.53 7.46
C ARG A 29 0.94 -6.90 6.87
N ILE A 30 -0.09 -6.05 7.03
CA ILE A 30 -1.40 -6.27 6.42
C ILE A 30 -1.22 -6.39 4.90
N VAL A 31 -0.60 -5.40 4.27
CA VAL A 31 -0.42 -5.34 2.82
C VAL A 31 0.42 -6.50 2.27
N GLN A 32 1.51 -6.85 2.96
CA GLN A 32 2.37 -7.97 2.58
C GLN A 32 1.55 -9.26 2.47
N TYR A 33 0.79 -9.61 3.51
CA TYR A 33 0.09 -10.89 3.57
C TYR A 33 -1.28 -10.90 2.90
N LYS A 34 -1.97 -9.75 2.87
CA LYS A 34 -3.30 -9.62 2.30
C LYS A 34 -3.23 -9.53 0.77
N THR A 35 -2.30 -8.75 0.23
CA THR A 35 -2.26 -8.41 -1.20
C THR A 35 -1.02 -8.96 -1.92
N SER A 36 0.16 -8.68 -1.39
CA SER A 36 1.41 -8.82 -2.16
C SER A 36 1.67 -10.25 -2.66
N TYR A 37 1.46 -11.24 -1.80
CA TYR A 37 1.69 -12.65 -2.17
C TYR A 37 0.80 -13.15 -3.30
N TYR A 38 -0.52 -12.92 -3.24
CA TYR A 38 -1.42 -13.50 -4.23
C TYR A 38 -1.46 -12.67 -5.53
N SER A 39 -1.22 -11.36 -5.44
CA SER A 39 -1.29 -10.45 -6.59
C SER A 39 0.00 -10.39 -7.40
N PHE A 40 1.16 -10.53 -6.77
CA PHE A 40 2.46 -10.34 -7.42
C PHE A 40 3.30 -11.61 -7.43
N TYR A 41 3.52 -12.22 -6.25
CA TYR A 41 4.39 -13.40 -6.16
C TYR A 41 3.77 -14.63 -6.84
N LEU A 42 2.52 -14.98 -6.50
CA LEU A 42 1.88 -16.22 -6.94
C LEU A 42 1.84 -16.37 -8.48
N PRO A 43 1.48 -15.35 -9.29
CA PRO A 43 1.51 -15.49 -10.75
C PRO A 43 2.89 -15.83 -11.31
N VAL A 44 3.96 -15.24 -10.76
CA VAL A 44 5.34 -15.49 -11.21
C VAL A 44 5.84 -16.85 -10.70
N ALA A 45 5.53 -17.22 -9.45
CA ALA A 45 5.86 -18.52 -8.90
C ALA A 45 5.22 -19.66 -9.72
N CYS A 46 3.96 -19.51 -10.13
CA CYS A 46 3.30 -20.46 -11.03
C CYS A 46 4.02 -20.56 -12.38
N ALA A 47 4.43 -19.44 -12.98
CA ALA A 47 5.16 -19.44 -14.25
C ALA A 47 6.54 -20.12 -14.14
N LEU A 48 7.26 -19.89 -13.04
CA LEU A 48 8.53 -20.54 -12.74
C LEU A 48 8.34 -22.06 -12.61
N LEU A 49 7.37 -22.51 -11.81
CA LEU A 49 7.07 -23.94 -11.66
C LEU A 49 6.70 -24.62 -12.99
N LEU A 50 5.85 -23.98 -13.80
CA LEU A 50 5.48 -24.49 -15.13
C LEU A 50 6.67 -24.55 -16.09
N SER A 51 7.69 -23.73 -15.86
CA SER A 51 8.95 -23.73 -16.62
C SER A 51 9.96 -24.76 -16.09
N GLY A 52 9.61 -25.56 -15.07
CA GLY A 52 10.48 -26.56 -14.47
C GLY A 52 11.49 -25.99 -13.46
N GLU A 53 11.29 -24.75 -13.00
CA GLU A 53 12.18 -24.09 -12.04
C GLU A 53 11.90 -24.52 -10.59
N ASP A 54 12.95 -24.48 -9.77
CA ASP A 54 12.89 -24.74 -8.33
C ASP A 54 12.78 -23.42 -7.55
N LEU A 55 11.59 -23.17 -6.96
CA LEU A 55 11.29 -21.92 -6.26
C LEU A 55 12.24 -21.60 -5.10
N THR A 56 12.92 -22.60 -4.50
CA THR A 56 13.88 -22.35 -3.42
C THR A 56 15.07 -21.49 -3.86
N LYS A 57 15.32 -21.41 -5.18
CA LYS A 57 16.37 -20.58 -5.79
C LYS A 57 15.91 -19.15 -6.10
N TYR A 58 14.64 -18.83 -5.89
CA TYR A 58 14.01 -17.58 -6.30
C TYR A 58 13.59 -16.68 -5.12
N GLY A 59 14.22 -16.83 -3.95
CA GLY A 59 13.94 -15.98 -2.78
C GLY A 59 14.08 -14.47 -3.05
N ALA A 60 15.11 -14.06 -3.81
CA ALA A 60 15.26 -12.66 -4.21
C ALA A 60 14.11 -12.16 -5.10
N VAL A 61 13.52 -13.04 -5.92
CA VAL A 61 12.38 -12.71 -6.78
C VAL A 61 11.10 -12.57 -5.95
N GLU A 62 10.91 -13.45 -4.96
CA GLU A 62 9.84 -13.31 -3.96
C GLU A 62 9.93 -11.95 -3.26
N ASP A 63 11.11 -11.59 -2.74
CA ASP A 63 11.34 -10.32 -2.05
C ASP A 63 11.00 -9.10 -2.93
N ILE A 64 11.44 -9.12 -4.20
CA ILE A 64 11.13 -8.06 -5.17
C ILE A 64 9.62 -7.96 -5.40
N LEU A 65 8.94 -9.07 -5.64
CA LEU A 65 7.51 -9.10 -5.92
C LEU A 65 6.67 -8.69 -4.71
N VAL A 66 7.10 -9.06 -3.49
CA VAL A 66 6.48 -8.60 -2.25
C VAL A 66 6.65 -7.09 -2.09
N LYS A 67 7.85 -6.54 -2.34
CA LYS A 67 8.08 -5.08 -2.33
C LYS A 67 7.21 -4.36 -3.38
N MET A 68 7.06 -4.92 -4.58
CA MET A 68 6.15 -4.38 -5.61
C MET A 68 4.71 -4.38 -5.13
N GLY A 69 4.25 -5.45 -4.48
CA GLY A 69 2.89 -5.52 -3.94
C GLY A 69 2.63 -4.51 -2.83
N ILE A 70 3.63 -4.25 -1.98
CA ILE A 70 3.56 -3.19 -0.98
C ILE A 70 3.43 -1.82 -1.64
N TYR A 71 4.30 -1.52 -2.61
CA TYR A 71 4.23 -0.28 -3.38
C TYR A 71 2.86 -0.11 -4.06
N PHE A 72 2.35 -1.16 -4.72
CA PHE A 72 1.05 -1.14 -5.39
C PHE A 72 -0.11 -0.79 -4.47
N GLN A 73 -0.11 -1.33 -3.23
CA GLN A 73 -1.16 -1.03 -2.27
C GLN A 73 -1.02 0.37 -1.68
N VAL A 74 0.21 0.89 -1.49
CA VAL A 74 0.41 2.30 -1.12
C VAL A 74 -0.16 3.23 -2.19
N GLN A 75 0.00 2.89 -3.48
CA GLN A 75 -0.68 3.63 -4.55
C GLN A 75 -2.20 3.52 -4.45
N ASP A 76 -2.74 2.36 -4.07
CA ASP A 76 -4.19 2.16 -3.94
C ASP A 76 -4.77 3.05 -2.83
N ASP A 77 -4.12 3.04 -1.68
CA ASP A 77 -4.45 3.86 -0.52
C ASP A 77 -4.36 5.36 -0.84
N TYR A 78 -3.34 5.78 -1.61
CA TYR A 78 -3.22 7.15 -2.11
C TYR A 78 -4.37 7.52 -3.05
N LEU A 79 -4.62 6.68 -4.06
CA LEU A 79 -5.65 6.91 -5.07
C LEU A 79 -7.06 6.90 -4.48
N ASP A 80 -7.33 6.11 -3.43
CA ASP A 80 -8.61 6.11 -2.73
C ASP A 80 -8.96 7.51 -2.18
N CYS A 81 -7.96 8.25 -1.68
CA CYS A 81 -8.19 9.60 -1.14
C CYS A 81 -8.07 10.71 -2.19
N TYR A 82 -7.04 10.66 -3.04
CA TYR A 82 -6.60 11.75 -3.92
C TYR A 82 -6.98 11.59 -5.38
N GLY A 83 -7.30 10.37 -5.84
CA GLY A 83 -7.59 10.19 -7.25
C GLY A 83 -8.98 10.68 -7.64
N ASP A 84 -9.11 11.07 -8.90
CA ASP A 84 -10.37 11.56 -9.44
C ASP A 84 -11.37 10.38 -9.58
N PRO A 85 -12.55 10.45 -8.94
CA PRO A 85 -13.56 9.41 -9.02
C PRO A 85 -13.97 9.05 -10.46
N LYS A 86 -13.87 9.97 -11.42
CA LYS A 86 -14.16 9.71 -12.84
C LYS A 86 -13.19 8.74 -13.48
N PHE A 87 -11.93 8.73 -13.02
CA PHE A 87 -10.86 7.89 -13.56
C PHE A 87 -10.74 6.58 -12.79
N ILE A 88 -10.89 6.61 -11.47
CA ILE A 88 -10.84 5.41 -10.62
C ILE A 88 -12.13 4.59 -10.75
N GLY A 89 -13.27 5.23 -11.02
CA GLY A 89 -14.57 4.57 -11.15
C GLY A 89 -15.25 4.23 -9.82
N LYS A 90 -14.68 4.69 -8.70
CA LYS A 90 -15.28 4.63 -7.36
C LYS A 90 -14.95 5.89 -6.57
N ILE A 91 -15.79 6.20 -5.58
CA ILE A 91 -15.46 7.13 -4.51
C ILE A 91 -14.73 6.31 -3.44
N GLY A 92 -13.54 6.75 -3.02
CA GLY A 92 -12.80 6.07 -1.97
C GLY A 92 -13.44 6.23 -0.60
N THR A 93 -13.31 5.20 0.23
CA THR A 93 -14.01 5.06 1.52
C THR A 93 -13.08 4.71 2.67
N ASP A 94 -11.75 4.71 2.46
CA ASP A 94 -10.78 4.25 3.47
C ASP A 94 -10.90 5.02 4.81
N ILE A 95 -11.21 6.31 4.74
CA ILE A 95 -11.39 7.17 5.91
C ILE A 95 -12.64 6.74 6.68
N GLU A 96 -13.78 6.62 5.99
CA GLU A 96 -15.07 6.23 6.58
C GLU A 96 -15.05 4.83 7.16
N ASP A 97 -14.37 3.90 6.47
CA ASP A 97 -14.26 2.50 6.84
C ASP A 97 -13.25 2.27 7.97
N TYR A 98 -12.59 3.33 8.44
CA TYR A 98 -11.56 3.26 9.48
C TYR A 98 -10.45 2.29 9.09
N LYS A 99 -9.98 2.35 7.84
CA LYS A 99 -8.91 1.47 7.39
C LYS A 99 -7.55 1.93 7.92
N CYS A 100 -6.68 0.97 8.19
CA CYS A 100 -5.26 1.20 8.40
C CYS A 100 -4.58 1.46 7.06
N SER A 101 -4.94 2.58 6.42
CA SER A 101 -4.42 3.05 5.13
C SER A 101 -3.04 3.69 5.29
N TRP A 102 -2.24 3.68 4.22
CA TRP A 102 -0.92 4.33 4.22
C TRP A 102 -1.01 5.81 4.60
N LEU A 103 -2.04 6.52 4.13
CA LEU A 103 -2.19 7.95 4.40
C LEU A 103 -2.37 8.27 5.88
N VAL A 104 -3.18 7.50 6.61
CA VAL A 104 -3.38 7.75 8.04
C VAL A 104 -2.13 7.45 8.86
N VAL A 105 -1.37 6.41 8.52
CA VAL A 105 -0.11 6.12 9.24
C VAL A 105 0.95 7.20 8.98
N GLN A 106 1.05 7.74 7.76
CA GLN A 106 1.95 8.86 7.47
C GLN A 106 1.51 10.14 8.16
N ALA A 107 0.19 10.39 8.23
CA ALA A 107 -0.37 11.53 8.95
C ALA A 107 -0.06 11.47 10.45
N LEU A 108 -0.29 10.31 11.09
CA LEU A 108 -0.01 10.11 12.52
C LEU A 108 1.48 10.31 12.87
N GLU A 109 2.38 9.93 11.95
CA GLU A 109 3.83 10.11 12.13
C GLU A 109 4.28 11.57 12.03
N ARG A 110 3.60 12.39 11.21
CA ARG A 110 3.98 13.78 10.92
C ARG A 110 3.19 14.82 11.69
N ALA A 111 2.00 14.47 12.14
CA ALA A 111 1.09 15.39 12.82
C ALA A 111 1.62 15.78 14.20
N ASP A 112 1.45 17.05 14.56
CA ASP A 112 1.55 17.50 15.94
C ASP A 112 0.33 17.02 16.76
N GLU A 113 0.33 17.31 18.07
CA GLU A 113 -0.74 16.85 18.96
C GLU A 113 -2.12 17.43 18.59
N SER A 114 -2.19 18.67 18.12
CA SER A 114 -3.45 19.31 17.71
C SER A 114 -4.01 18.68 16.43
N GLN A 115 -3.12 18.40 15.47
CA GLN A 115 -3.44 17.73 14.22
C GLN A 115 -3.83 16.27 14.45
N LYS A 116 -3.18 15.58 15.40
CA LYS A 116 -3.59 14.24 15.82
C LYS A 116 -5.01 14.25 16.37
N SER A 117 -5.37 15.20 17.24
CA SER A 117 -6.75 15.30 17.74
C SER A 117 -7.79 15.36 16.61
N VAL A 118 -7.49 16.07 15.52
CA VAL A 118 -8.35 16.07 14.32
C VAL A 118 -8.52 14.66 13.74
N LEU A 119 -7.47 13.86 13.64
CA LEU A 119 -7.57 12.47 13.19
C LEU A 119 -8.42 11.63 14.15
N PHE A 120 -8.16 11.69 15.46
CA PHE A 120 -8.88 10.90 16.47
C PHE A 120 -10.38 11.21 16.50
N GLU A 121 -10.77 12.48 16.31
CA GLU A 121 -12.17 12.89 16.33
C GLU A 121 -12.94 12.53 15.05
N ASN A 122 -12.26 12.53 13.89
CA ASN A 122 -12.91 12.54 12.58
C ASN A 122 -12.70 11.27 11.74
N TYR A 123 -11.64 10.48 11.98
CA TYR A 123 -11.37 9.26 11.21
C TYR A 123 -12.38 8.14 11.54
N GLY A 124 -12.87 7.41 10.54
CA GLY A 124 -13.88 6.35 10.71
C GLY A 124 -15.31 6.83 10.94
N LYS A 125 -15.59 8.08 10.61
CA LYS A 125 -16.93 8.69 10.67
C LYS A 125 -17.49 8.76 9.25
N LYS A 126 -18.76 8.37 9.09
CA LYS A 126 -19.47 8.45 7.81
C LYS A 126 -19.93 9.87 7.44
N ASP A 127 -19.80 10.83 8.36
CA ASP A 127 -20.15 12.23 8.12
C ASP A 127 -19.16 12.84 7.11
N PRO A 128 -19.63 13.35 5.95
CA PRO A 128 -18.77 14.02 4.97
C PRO A 128 -17.96 15.19 5.53
N ALA A 129 -18.45 15.89 6.56
CA ALA A 129 -17.70 16.97 7.19
C ALA A 129 -16.47 16.45 7.96
N CYS A 130 -16.57 15.29 8.60
CA CYS A 130 -15.45 14.61 9.23
C CYS A 130 -14.42 14.15 8.19
N VAL A 131 -14.88 13.52 7.10
CA VAL A 131 -14.00 13.10 6.00
C VAL A 131 -13.27 14.30 5.40
N ALA A 132 -13.97 15.42 5.19
CA ALA A 132 -13.38 16.64 4.66
C ALA A 132 -12.28 17.22 5.58
N LYS A 133 -12.46 17.16 6.91
CA LYS A 133 -11.43 17.57 7.88
C LYS A 133 -10.18 16.69 7.78
N VAL A 134 -10.34 15.37 7.70
CA VAL A 134 -9.20 14.43 7.52
C VAL A 134 -8.47 14.73 6.20
N LYS A 135 -9.19 14.87 5.09
CA LYS A 135 -8.60 15.21 3.79
C LYS A 135 -7.91 16.59 3.80
N SER A 136 -8.45 17.55 4.55
CA SER A 136 -7.81 18.86 4.73
C SER A 136 -6.50 18.76 5.48
N LEU A 137 -6.47 17.97 6.55
CA LEU A 137 -5.24 17.72 7.29
C LEU A 137 -4.18 17.01 6.43
N TYR A 138 -4.58 16.03 5.60
CA TYR A 138 -3.63 15.39 4.69
C TYR A 138 -3.00 16.37 3.69
N ARG A 139 -3.75 17.38 3.23
CA ARG A 139 -3.21 18.47 2.40
C ARG A 139 -2.27 19.38 3.19
N GLU A 140 -2.64 19.74 4.42
CA GLU A 140 -1.80 20.54 5.32
C GLU A 140 -0.44 19.87 5.60
N LEU A 141 -0.45 18.55 5.80
CA LEU A 141 0.75 17.73 5.97
C LEU A 141 1.48 17.41 4.65
N ASN A 142 0.99 17.93 3.52
CA ASN A 142 1.54 17.73 2.18
C ASN A 142 1.79 16.25 1.82
N LEU A 143 0.84 15.37 2.17
CA LEU A 143 1.01 13.93 1.97
C LEU A 143 1.07 13.50 0.50
N GLU A 144 0.58 14.33 -0.42
CA GLU A 144 0.80 14.13 -1.86
C GLU A 144 2.29 14.18 -2.22
N ALA A 145 3.04 15.18 -1.74
CA ALA A 145 4.48 15.24 -1.95
C ALA A 145 5.21 14.05 -1.30
N VAL A 146 4.79 13.67 -0.08
CA VAL A 146 5.34 12.50 0.62
C VAL A 146 5.13 11.21 -0.18
N PHE A 147 3.95 11.05 -0.80
CA PHE A 147 3.67 9.92 -1.68
C PHE A 147 4.53 9.95 -2.94
N LEU A 148 4.67 11.10 -3.59
CA LEU A 148 5.49 11.24 -4.80
C LEU A 148 6.97 10.91 -4.53
N ASP A 149 7.50 11.33 -3.40
CA ASP A 149 8.85 10.98 -2.96
C ASP A 149 8.97 9.47 -2.70
N TYR A 150 8.01 8.88 -1.98
CA TYR A 150 7.95 7.44 -1.75
C TYR A 150 7.86 6.63 -3.05
N GLU A 151 7.05 7.07 -4.02
CA GLU A 151 6.89 6.41 -5.32
C GLU A 151 8.20 6.44 -6.10
N ASN A 152 8.87 7.60 -6.16
CA ASN A 152 10.14 7.74 -6.86
C ASN A 152 11.25 6.89 -6.22
N GLU A 153 11.33 6.87 -4.89
CA GLU A 153 12.30 6.03 -4.18
C GLU A 153 12.02 4.54 -4.35
N SER A 154 10.75 4.13 -4.24
CA SER A 154 10.33 2.74 -4.40
C SER A 154 10.66 2.24 -5.79
N TYR A 155 10.37 3.04 -6.82
CA TYR A 155 10.71 2.71 -8.20
C TYR A 155 12.23 2.54 -8.40
N LYS A 156 13.04 3.47 -7.89
CA LYS A 156 14.51 3.37 -7.99
C LYS A 156 15.04 2.09 -7.32
N LYS A 157 14.58 1.80 -6.11
CA LYS A 157 14.97 0.58 -5.35
C LYS A 157 14.55 -0.68 -6.09
N LEU A 158 13.31 -0.74 -6.60
CA LEU A 158 12.80 -1.87 -7.36
C LEU A 158 13.59 -2.09 -8.66
N ILE A 159 13.89 -1.04 -9.42
CA ILE A 159 14.72 -1.16 -10.63
C ILE A 159 16.11 -1.71 -10.29
N ALA A 160 16.77 -1.18 -9.25
CA ALA A 160 18.08 -1.65 -8.82
C ALA A 160 18.04 -3.14 -8.40
N ASP A 161 17.05 -3.55 -7.60
CA ASP A 161 16.88 -4.94 -7.19
C ASP A 161 16.62 -5.87 -8.40
N ILE A 162 15.84 -5.41 -9.39
CA ILE A 162 15.59 -6.17 -10.62
C ILE A 162 16.87 -6.31 -11.46
N GLU A 163 17.65 -5.24 -11.61
CA GLU A 163 18.89 -5.27 -12.41
C GLU A 163 19.98 -6.13 -11.77
N ALA A 164 19.94 -6.31 -10.44
CA ALA A 164 20.81 -7.24 -9.72
C ALA A 164 20.44 -8.72 -9.93
N GLN A 165 19.25 -9.04 -10.45
CA GLN A 165 18.83 -10.41 -10.70
C GLN A 165 19.59 -11.02 -11.90
N PRO A 166 20.29 -12.17 -11.77
CA PRO A 166 21.17 -12.69 -12.82
C PRO A 166 20.45 -13.16 -14.09
N SER A 167 19.18 -13.59 -13.98
CA SER A 167 18.42 -14.09 -15.14
C SER A 167 17.75 -12.94 -15.88
N ILE A 168 18.22 -12.66 -17.10
CA ILE A 168 17.61 -11.65 -17.99
C ILE A 168 16.13 -11.94 -18.27
N ALA A 169 15.76 -13.21 -18.40
CA ALA A 169 14.35 -13.60 -18.58
C ALA A 169 13.49 -13.16 -17.38
N VAL A 170 13.99 -13.37 -16.16
CA VAL A 170 13.31 -12.92 -14.94
C VAL A 170 13.29 -11.40 -14.84
N GLN A 171 14.38 -10.72 -15.18
CA GLN A 171 14.40 -9.25 -15.21
C GLN A 171 13.27 -8.69 -16.11
N ASN A 172 13.08 -9.29 -17.28
CA ASN A 172 12.03 -8.86 -18.21
C ASN A 172 10.62 -9.07 -17.65
N VAL A 173 10.38 -10.19 -16.96
CA VAL A 173 9.11 -10.45 -16.26
C VAL A 173 8.88 -9.38 -15.18
N LEU A 174 9.87 -9.13 -14.32
CA LEU A 174 9.74 -8.16 -13.23
C LEU A 174 9.57 -6.72 -13.76
N LYS A 175 10.32 -6.32 -14.79
CA LYS A 175 10.16 -5.03 -15.46
C LYS A 175 8.76 -4.88 -16.06
N SER A 176 8.20 -5.94 -16.63
CA SER A 176 6.82 -5.94 -17.15
C SER A 176 5.79 -5.71 -16.05
N PHE A 177 5.94 -6.34 -14.89
CA PHE A 177 5.07 -6.09 -13.73
C PHE A 177 5.20 -4.66 -13.23
N LEU A 178 6.43 -4.16 -13.04
CA LEU A 178 6.66 -2.80 -12.55
C LEU A 178 6.10 -1.74 -13.51
N HIS A 179 6.28 -1.93 -14.82
CA HIS A 179 5.77 -1.00 -15.84
C HIS A 179 4.24 -0.89 -15.82
N LYS A 180 3.53 -1.97 -15.50
CA LYS A 180 2.06 -1.96 -15.41
C LYS A 180 1.52 -1.15 -14.24
N ILE A 181 2.31 -0.97 -13.18
CA ILE A 181 1.84 -0.33 -11.94
C ILE A 181 2.48 1.05 -11.69
N TYR A 182 3.68 1.31 -12.23
CA TYR A 182 4.37 2.57 -12.01
C TYR A 182 3.55 3.75 -12.56
N LYS A 183 3.28 4.75 -11.70
CA LYS A 183 2.45 5.93 -12.03
C LYS A 183 1.06 5.58 -12.57
N ARG A 184 0.48 4.45 -12.14
CA ARG A 184 -0.90 4.11 -12.47
C ARG A 184 -1.86 5.18 -11.94
N GLN A 185 -2.92 5.42 -12.68
CA GLN A 185 -3.99 6.37 -12.31
C GLN A 185 -5.26 5.67 -11.81
N LYS A 186 -5.29 4.33 -11.83
CA LYS A 186 -6.38 3.48 -11.36
C LYS A 186 -5.88 2.09 -10.99
#